data_AF-A0A349S5J7-F1
#
_entry.id   AF-A0A349S5J7-F1
#
_cell.length_a   1.000
_cell.length_b   1.000
_cell.length_c   1.000
_cell.angle_alpha   90.00
_cell.angle_beta   90.00
_cell.angle_gamma   90.00
#
_symmetry.space_group_name_H-M   'P 1'
#
loop_
_entity.id
_entity.type
_entity.pdbx_description
1 polymer ?
#
loop_
_entity_poly.entity_id
_entity_poly.type
_entity_poly.pdbx_seq_one_letter_code
_entity_poly.pdbx_strand_id
1 'polypeptide(L)' 'ISHDAIEVLVREHFDLRPIGLVNMLDLIRPIYQNTAAYGHFGREHIDFTWEKTPLSDALRDAARL' A
#
# COMPACT_ATOMS: atom_id res chain seq x y z
N ILE A 1 12.94 9.09 12.11
CA ILE A 1 12.64 8.11 13.18
C ILE A 1 13.51 6.86 13.01
N SER A 2 13.65 5.99 14.02
CA SER A 2 14.48 4.77 13.95
C SER A 2 13.82 3.68 13.10
N HIS A 3 14.59 2.66 12.70
CA HIS A 3 14.07 1.50 11.96
C HIS A 3 12.98 0.75 12.75
N ASP A 4 13.24 0.48 14.03
CA ASP A 4 12.27 -0.21 14.90
C ASP A 4 10.96 0.58 15.03
N ALA A 5 11.03 1.92 15.07
CA ALA A 5 9.84 2.76 15.07
C ALA A 5 9.07 2.67 13.73
N ILE A 6 9.77 2.57 12.60
CA ILE A 6 9.14 2.33 11.30
C ILE A 6 8.43 0.97 11.29
N GLU A 7 9.06 -0.08 11.80
CA GLU A 7 8.44 -1.42 11.87
C GLU A 7 7.13 -1.39 12.68
N VAL A 8 7.13 -0.72 13.82
CA VAL A 8 5.93 -0.55 14.65
C VAL A 8 4.82 0.16 13.85
N LEU A 9 5.13 1.28 13.20
CA LEU A 9 4.15 2.01 12.39
C LEU A 9 3.61 1.16 11.23
N VAL A 10 4.46 0.36 10.58
CA VAL A 10 4.01 -0.58 9.53
C VAL A 10 3.01 -1.59 10.09
N ARG A 11 3.30 -2.19 11.26
CA ARG A 11 2.39 -3.18 11.88
C ARG A 11 1.07 -2.56 12.35
N GLU A 12 1.08 -1.29 12.75
CA GLU A 12 -0.13 -0.57 13.19
C GLU A 12 -1.05 -0.16 12.03
N HIS A 13 -0.48 0.17 10.86
CA HIS A 13 -1.23 0.73 9.74
C HIS A 13 -1.51 -0.25 8.60
N PHE A 14 -0.80 -1.38 8.54
CA PHE A 14 -0.94 -2.37 7.47
C PHE A 14 -1.26 -3.77 8.00
N ASP A 15 -2.38 -4.34 7.56
CA ASP A 15 -2.68 -5.76 7.77
C ASP A 15 -1.97 -6.62 6.72
N LEU A 16 -0.76 -7.06 7.07
CA LEU A 16 0.10 -7.85 6.17
C LEU A 16 -0.30 -9.33 6.06
N ARG A 17 -1.42 -9.76 6.64
CA ARG A 17 -1.96 -11.12 6.42
C ARG A 17 -2.48 -11.23 4.98
N PRO A 18 -2.50 -12.42 4.35
CA PRO A 18 -2.95 -12.57 2.96
C PRO A 18 -4.32 -11.95 2.67
N ILE A 19 -5.31 -12.21 3.53
CA ILE A 19 -6.66 -11.64 3.36
C ILE A 19 -6.70 -10.13 3.67
N GLY A 20 -5.85 -9.66 4.58
CA GLY A 20 -5.68 -8.24 4.91
C GLY A 20 -5.23 -7.45 3.69
N LEU A 21 -4.17 -7.91 3.02
CA LEU A 21 -3.66 -7.31 1.79
C LEU A 21 -4.69 -7.31 0.67
N VAL A 22 -5.41 -8.42 0.46
CA VAL A 22 -6.47 -8.52 -0.54
C VAL A 22 -7.56 -7.47 -0.31
N ASN A 23 -7.96 -7.26 0.94
CA ASN A 23 -8.98 -6.29 1.30
C ASN A 23 -8.46 -4.85 1.21
N MET A 24 -7.27 -4.57 1.75
CA MET A 24 -6.66 -3.24 1.75
C MET A 24 -6.42 -2.72 0.33
N LEU A 25 -6.04 -3.61 -0.58
CA LEU A 25 -5.73 -3.27 -1.97
C LEU A 25 -6.88 -3.59 -2.94
N ASP A 26 -8.02 -4.07 -2.46
CA ASP A 26 -9.18 -4.42 -3.29
C ASP A 26 -8.80 -5.27 -4.52
N LEU A 27 -8.20 -6.44 -4.26
CA LEU A 27 -7.53 -7.26 -5.30
C LEU A 27 -8.43 -8.28 -6.00
N ILE A 28 -9.64 -8.55 -5.50
CA ILE A 28 -10.55 -9.54 -6.11
C ILE A 28 -11.35 -8.90 -7.26
N ARG A 29 -10.62 -8.45 -8.28
CA ARG A 29 -11.15 -7.73 -9.45
C ARG A 29 -10.32 -8.06 -10.70
N PRO A 30 -10.88 -7.94 -11.92
CA PRO A 30 -10.15 -8.20 -13.17
C PRO A 30 -9.23 -7.04 -13.57
N ILE A 31 -8.22 -6.71 -12.74
CA ILE A 31 -7.36 -5.52 -12.90
C ILE A 31 -5.96 -5.80 -13.46
N TYR A 32 -5.60 -7.08 -13.62
CA TYR A 32 -4.21 -7.48 -13.83
C TYR A 32 -3.70 -7.34 -15.27
N GLN A 33 -4.57 -7.31 -16.27
CA GLN A 33 -4.17 -7.29 -17.68
C GLN A 33 -3.29 -6.08 -18.01
N ASN A 34 -3.60 -4.90 -17.45
CA ASN A 34 -2.85 -3.67 -17.69
C ASN A 34 -1.43 -3.69 -17.09
N THR A 35 -1.15 -4.58 -16.13
CA THR A 35 0.17 -4.76 -15.51
C THR A 35 1.07 -5.75 -16.27
N ALA A 36 0.52 -6.55 -17.18
CA ALA A 36 1.26 -7.60 -17.89
C ALA A 36 2.26 -7.07 -18.93
N ALA A 37 2.24 -5.77 -19.21
CA ALA A 37 3.23 -5.08 -20.03
C ALA A 37 3.61 -3.75 -19.36
N TYR A 38 4.84 -3.29 -19.62
CA TYR A 38 5.37 -2.01 -19.11
C TYR A 38 5.48 -1.91 -17.58
N GLY A 39 5.48 -3.06 -16.89
CA GLY A 39 5.72 -3.15 -15.44
C GLY A 39 4.47 -2.98 -14.57
N HIS A 40 4.58 -3.50 -13.34
CA HIS A 40 3.52 -3.52 -12.32
C HIS A 40 3.50 -2.25 -11.44
N PHE A 41 4.63 -1.52 -11.38
CA PHE A 41 4.82 -0.41 -10.45
C PHE A 41 5.17 0.90 -11.16
N GLY A 42 4.99 2.03 -10.45
CA GLY A 42 5.40 3.36 -10.90
C GLY A 42 4.51 3.95 -11.99
N ARG A 43 3.27 3.46 -12.10
CA ARG A 43 2.29 3.85 -13.10
C ARG A 43 1.01 4.28 -12.41
N GLU A 44 0.60 5.52 -12.63
CA GLU A 44 -0.68 5.99 -12.11
C GLU A 44 -1.82 5.40 -12.97
N HIS A 45 -2.62 4.52 -12.36
CA HIS A 45 -3.84 3.97 -12.94
C HIS A 45 -4.86 3.78 -11.83
N ILE A 46 -6.15 4.04 -12.10
CA ILE A 46 -7.20 4.01 -11.07
C ILE A 46 -7.32 2.64 -10.38
N ASP A 47 -7.03 1.57 -11.12
CA ASP A 47 -7.06 0.19 -10.64
C ASP A 47 -5.82 -0.26 -9.88
N PHE A 48 -4.69 0.45 -9.98
CA PHE A 48 -3.46 0.10 -9.28
C PHE A 48 -3.49 0.71 -7.88
N THR A 49 -4.27 0.08 -7.01
CA THR A 49 -4.50 0.53 -5.63
C THR A 49 -3.22 0.59 -4.80
N TRP A 50 -2.22 -0.23 -5.11
CA TRP A 50 -0.90 -0.22 -4.45
C TRP A 50 -0.02 0.99 -4.80
N GLU A 51 -0.32 1.71 -5.88
CA GLU A 51 0.38 2.96 -6.22
C GLU A 51 -0.20 4.17 -5.47
N LYS A 52 -1.35 4.02 -4.83
CA LYS A 52 -1.97 5.09 -4.05
C LYS A 52 -1.25 5.24 -2.72
N THR A 53 -1.17 6.48 -2.24
CA THR A 53 -0.49 6.84 -0.99
C THR A 53 -1.44 7.40 0.09
N PRO A 54 -2.63 6.79 0.34
CA PRO A 54 -3.64 7.36 1.24
C PRO A 54 -3.19 7.41 2.71
N LEU A 55 -2.18 6.61 3.08
CA LEU A 55 -1.64 6.56 4.44
C LEU A 55 -0.47 7.54 4.68
N SER A 56 -0.02 8.29 3.67
CA SER A 56 1.16 9.17 3.82
C SER A 56 1.00 10.21 4.91
N ASP A 57 -0.15 10.89 4.98
CA ASP A 57 -0.42 11.88 6.03
C ASP A 57 -0.52 11.22 7.41
N ALA A 58 -1.27 10.12 7.52
CA ALA A 58 -1.42 9.38 8.77
C ALA A 58 -0.06 8.89 9.32
N LEU A 59 0.81 8.37 8.45
CA LEU A 59 2.14 7.91 8.83
C LEU A 59 3.07 9.07 9.22
N ARG A 60 2.99 10.21 8.54
CA ARG A 60 3.75 11.42 8.89
C ARG A 60 3.33 11.92 10.28
N ASP A 61 2.04 12.03 10.52
CA ASP A 61 1.49 12.50 11.78
C ASP A 61 1.82 11.52 12.94
N ALA A 62 1.71 10.21 12.70
CA ALA A 62 2.09 9.18 13.67
C ALA A 62 3.60 9.18 13.98
N ALA A 63 4.43 9.51 12.98
CA ALA A 63 5.86 9.73 13.16
C ALA A 63 6.20 11.09 13.81
N ARG A 64 5.20 11.96 14.02
CA ARG A 64 5.31 13.34 14.54
C ARG A 64 6.22 14.23 13.69
N LEU A 65 6.00 14.19 12.38
CA LEU A 65 6.72 14.96 11.35
C LEU A 65 5.84 15.98 10.65
#